data_AF-A0A2P8DYB9-F1
#
_entry.id   AF-A0A2P8DYB9-F1
#
_cell.length_a   1.000
_cell.length_b   1.000
_cell.length_c   1.000
_cell.angle_alpha   90.00
_cell.angle_beta   90.00
_cell.angle_gamma   90.00
#
_symmetry.space_group_name_H-M   'P 1'
#
loop_
_entity.id
_entity.type
_entity.pdbx_description
1 polymer ?
#
loop_
_entity_poly.entity_id
_entity_poly.type
_entity_poly.pdbx_seq_one_letter_code
_entity_poly.pdbx_strand_id
1 'polypeptide(L)'
;MATVKDYLIVQQEGNRKVKRRIEYYNLDVIISVGYRVKSKQGTQFRIWATNVFRDYLLKGYALNQRIDRIENNYETLSKEVKEISLQLKTQEFPNQGIFFDGQIFDAYVFISNLIKKAKNEIKLIDNYIDESTLTHLSKKSKNAKVLLLSKSIPKTLALDVKKANEQFGDFEIKELSRSHDRFLIIDRKELYHIGASLKDSGKRWFAFSKLDGNILEMMLKQIKKEVAI
;
A
#
# COMPACT_ATOMS: atom_id res chain seq x y z
N MET A 1 -68.51 8.83 25.00
CA MET A 1 -67.20 8.29 25.41
C MET A 1 -67.39 6.83 25.79
N ALA A 2 -66.68 5.90 25.17
CA ALA A 2 -66.70 4.50 25.57
C ALA A 2 -65.59 4.30 26.62
N THR A 3 -65.97 3.94 27.85
CA THR A 3 -65.04 3.65 28.94
C THR A 3 -64.39 2.30 28.67
N VAL A 4 -63.09 2.28 28.36
CA VAL A 4 -62.31 1.05 28.19
C VAL A 4 -61.31 0.92 29.34
N LYS A 5 -61.04 -0.32 29.77
CA LYS A 5 -60.01 -0.62 30.76
C LYS A 5 -58.66 -0.76 30.05
N ASP A 6 -57.60 -0.21 30.65
CA ASP A 6 -56.27 -0.06 30.03
C ASP A 6 -55.61 -1.37 29.57
N TYR A 7 -56.05 -2.51 30.08
CA TYR A 7 -55.50 -3.83 29.75
C TYR A 7 -56.33 -4.64 28.74
N LEU A 8 -57.49 -4.13 28.30
CA LEU A 8 -58.35 -4.77 27.28
C LEU A 8 -58.37 -3.90 26.02
N ILE A 9 -57.26 -3.92 25.28
CA ILE A 9 -57.09 -3.12 24.07
C ILE A 9 -57.08 -4.02 22.84
N VAL A 10 -58.14 -3.94 22.04
CA VAL A 10 -58.16 -4.53 20.69
C VAL A 10 -57.64 -3.51 19.67
N GLN A 11 -56.82 -3.96 18.72
CA GLN A 11 -56.25 -3.10 17.66
C GLN A 11 -57.24 -2.81 16.52
N GLN A 12 -58.30 -3.61 16.41
CA GLN A 12 -59.30 -3.52 15.35
C GLN A 12 -60.70 -3.54 15.97
N GLU A 13 -61.47 -2.46 15.77
CA GLU A 13 -62.85 -2.33 16.23
C GLU A 13 -63.76 -2.27 15.01
N GLY A 14 -64.34 -3.41 14.63
CA GLY A 14 -65.11 -3.55 13.39
C GLY A 14 -64.29 -3.14 12.15
N ASN A 15 -64.79 -2.17 11.38
CA ASN A 15 -64.14 -1.67 10.16
C ASN A 15 -63.09 -0.56 10.41
N ARG A 16 -62.84 -0.16 11.66
CA ARG A 16 -61.91 0.93 12.00
C ARG A 16 -60.59 0.38 12.54
N LYS A 17 -59.48 0.81 11.94
CA LYS A 17 -58.14 0.64 12.51
C LYS A 17 -57.88 1.78 13.50
N VAL A 18 -57.67 1.44 14.77
CA VAL A 18 -57.42 2.40 15.83
C VAL A 18 -55.98 2.24 16.32
N LYS A 19 -55.16 3.28 16.15
CA LYS A 19 -53.82 3.34 16.77
C LYS A 19 -53.96 3.86 18.20
N ARG A 20 -53.56 3.05 19.18
CA ARG A 20 -53.50 3.44 20.59
C ARG A 20 -52.06 3.39 21.08
N ARG A 21 -51.73 4.27 22.02
CA ARG A 21 -50.43 4.26 22.68
C ARG A 21 -50.42 3.07 23.65
N ILE A 22 -49.59 2.08 23.36
CA ILE A 22 -49.42 0.90 24.23
C ILE A 22 -48.37 1.26 25.26
N GLU A 23 -48.70 1.12 26.54
CA GLU A 23 -47.72 1.24 27.61
C GLU A 23 -46.85 -0.02 27.66
N TYR A 24 -45.54 0.17 27.61
CA TYR A 24 -44.57 -0.91 27.76
C TYR A 24 -44.13 -0.96 29.21
N TYR A 25 -44.23 -2.13 29.84
CA TYR A 25 -43.71 -2.34 31.18
C TYR A 25 -42.23 -2.72 31.11
N ASN A 26 -41.42 -2.20 32.04
CA ASN A 26 -40.03 -2.62 32.20
C ASN A 26 -39.99 -4.13 32.58
N LEU A 27 -39.03 -4.85 32.02
CA LEU A 27 -38.74 -6.26 32.32
C LEU A 27 -38.69 -6.54 33.83
N ASP A 28 -38.08 -5.67 34.64
CA ASP A 28 -37.98 -5.83 36.10
C ASP A 28 -39.35 -5.81 36.78
N VAL A 29 -40.27 -4.98 36.29
CA VAL A 29 -41.65 -4.90 36.78
C VAL A 29 -42.41 -6.16 36.41
N ILE A 30 -42.27 -6.61 35.16
CA ILE A 30 -42.90 -7.83 34.64
C ILE A 30 -42.44 -9.06 35.45
N ILE A 31 -41.13 -9.17 35.71
CA ILE A 31 -40.53 -10.24 36.50
C ILE A 31 -41.03 -10.19 37.94
N SER A 32 -41.00 -9.00 38.57
CA SER A 32 -41.42 -8.80 39.96
C SER A 32 -42.88 -9.17 40.21
N VAL A 33 -43.77 -8.82 39.28
CA VAL A 33 -45.19 -9.18 39.35
C VAL A 33 -45.39 -10.67 39.05
N GLY A 34 -44.70 -11.21 38.03
CA GLY A 34 -44.78 -12.61 37.64
C GLY A 34 -44.40 -13.61 38.75
N TYR A 35 -43.49 -13.23 39.66
CA TYR A 35 -43.13 -14.05 40.82
C TYR A 35 -44.13 -13.96 41.99
N ARG A 36 -44.90 -12.88 42.10
CA ARG A 36 -45.88 -12.67 43.19
C ARG A 36 -47.25 -13.30 42.90
N VAL A 37 -47.56 -13.61 41.63
CA VAL A 37 -48.86 -14.18 41.24
C VAL A 37 -48.87 -15.71 41.40
N LYS A 38 -49.76 -16.22 42.26
CA LYS A 38 -50.05 -17.66 42.44
C LYS A 38 -51.21 -18.11 41.56
N SER A 39 -51.00 -18.21 40.25
CA SER A 39 -51.98 -18.76 39.30
C SER A 39 -51.33 -19.71 38.29
N LYS A 40 -52.12 -20.60 37.67
CA LYS A 40 -51.63 -21.48 36.59
C LYS A 40 -51.00 -20.68 35.44
N GLN A 41 -51.59 -19.54 35.10
CA GLN A 41 -51.06 -18.62 34.09
C GLN A 41 -49.73 -17.98 34.52
N GLY A 42 -49.59 -17.59 35.80
CA GLY A 42 -48.32 -17.10 36.34
C GLY A 42 -47.19 -18.15 36.27
N THR A 43 -47.51 -19.43 36.48
CA THR A 43 -46.54 -20.52 36.30
C THR A 43 -46.10 -20.66 34.84
N GLN A 44 -47.03 -20.65 33.88
CA GLN A 44 -46.69 -20.70 32.46
C GLN A 44 -45.85 -19.50 32.02
N PHE A 45 -46.21 -18.30 32.51
CA PHE A 45 -45.44 -17.09 32.27
C PHE A 45 -44.00 -17.20 32.79
N ARG A 46 -43.79 -17.71 34.01
CA ARG A 46 -42.43 -17.92 34.57
C ARG A 46 -41.61 -18.91 33.74
N ILE A 47 -42.22 -20.00 33.28
CA ILE A 47 -41.55 -20.99 32.42
C ILE A 47 -41.11 -20.31 31.11
N TRP A 48 -42.02 -19.59 30.46
CA TRP A 48 -41.73 -18.85 29.23
C TRP A 48 -40.64 -17.81 29.44
N ALA A 49 -40.77 -16.94 30.44
CA ALA A 49 -39.81 -15.88 30.73
C ALA A 49 -38.41 -16.42 31.05
N THR A 50 -38.32 -17.53 31.80
CA THR A 50 -37.04 -18.18 32.12
C THR A 50 -36.36 -18.73 30.87
N ASN A 51 -37.13 -19.35 29.96
CA ASN A 51 -36.59 -19.87 28.71
C ASN A 51 -36.11 -18.75 27.79
N VAL A 52 -36.88 -17.68 27.66
CA VAL A 52 -36.49 -16.48 26.90
C VAL A 52 -35.20 -15.89 27.49
N PHE A 53 -35.14 -15.68 28.80
CA PHE A 53 -33.96 -15.11 29.45
C PHE A 53 -32.71 -15.98 29.26
N ARG A 54 -32.83 -17.31 29.41
CA ARG A 54 -31.75 -18.25 29.17
C ARG A 54 -31.24 -18.18 27.73
N ASP A 55 -32.14 -18.12 26.75
CA ASP A 55 -31.77 -18.04 25.33
C ASP A 55 -31.03 -16.73 25.01
N TYR A 56 -31.50 -15.60 25.53
CA TYR A 56 -30.83 -14.31 25.36
C TYR A 56 -29.46 -14.26 26.05
N LEU A 57 -29.30 -14.86 27.24
CA LEU A 57 -28.00 -14.92 27.92
C LEU A 57 -26.98 -15.76 27.14
N LEU A 58 -27.38 -16.94 26.65
CA LEU A 58 -26.49 -17.81 25.88
C LEU A 58 -26.11 -17.18 24.54
N LYS A 59 -27.08 -16.61 23.82
CA LYS A 59 -26.83 -15.89 22.57
C LYS A 59 -25.99 -14.64 22.80
N GLY A 60 -26.28 -13.87 23.84
CA GLY A 60 -25.53 -12.67 24.21
C GLY A 60 -24.07 -13.00 24.54
N TYR A 61 -23.82 -14.07 25.30
CA TYR A 61 -22.46 -14.53 25.61
C TYR A 61 -21.69 -14.95 24.35
N ALA A 62 -22.31 -15.77 23.49
CA ALA A 62 -21.68 -16.21 22.24
C ALA A 62 -21.39 -15.04 21.28
N LEU A 63 -22.31 -14.06 21.21
CA LEU A 63 -22.11 -12.84 20.42
C LEU A 63 -20.98 -11.98 21.00
N ASN A 64 -20.95 -11.77 22.31
CA ASN A 64 -19.89 -11.01 22.96
C ASN A 64 -18.51 -11.64 22.73
N GLN A 65 -18.35 -12.95 22.95
CA GLN A 65 -17.08 -13.64 22.65
C GLN A 65 -16.64 -13.46 21.19
N ARG A 66 -17.60 -13.48 20.26
CA ARG A 66 -17.31 -13.28 18.84
C ARG A 66 -16.87 -11.85 18.56
N ILE A 67 -17.53 -10.86 19.17
CA ILE A 67 -17.17 -9.44 19.04
C ILE A 67 -15.77 -9.21 19.61
N ASP A 68 -15.49 -9.69 20.83
CA ASP A 68 -14.17 -9.56 21.47
C ASP A 68 -13.06 -10.14 20.60
N ARG A 69 -13.29 -11.31 19.97
CA ARG A 69 -12.33 -11.90 19.05
C ARG A 69 -12.11 -11.03 17.80
N ILE A 70 -13.18 -10.47 17.22
CA ILE A 70 -13.08 -9.61 16.04
C ILE A 70 -12.32 -8.33 16.37
N GLU A 71 -12.59 -7.70 17.52
CA GLU A 71 -11.91 -6.48 17.96
C GLU A 71 -10.42 -6.71 18.16
N ASN A 72 -10.04 -7.79 18.87
CA ASN A 72 -8.63 -8.14 19.06
C ASN A 72 -7.89 -8.39 17.73
N ASN A 73 -8.54 -9.10 16.81
CA ASN A 73 -7.97 -9.34 15.48
C ASN A 73 -7.85 -8.03 14.69
N TYR A 74 -8.84 -7.14 14.76
CA TYR A 74 -8.81 -5.85 14.10
C TYR A 74 -7.69 -4.96 14.67
N GLU A 75 -7.51 -4.91 15.99
CA GLU A 75 -6.41 -4.17 16.60
C GLU A 75 -5.05 -4.69 16.16
N THR A 76 -4.88 -6.02 16.14
CA THR A 76 -3.63 -6.65 15.71
C THR A 76 -3.33 -6.32 14.25
N LEU A 77 -4.31 -6.51 13.37
CA LEU A 77 -4.18 -6.18 11.96
C LEU A 77 -3.90 -4.69 11.73
N SER A 78 -4.59 -3.81 12.47
CA SER A 78 -4.38 -2.36 12.38
C SER A 78 -2.96 -1.96 12.78
N LYS A 79 -2.41 -2.58 13.84
CA LYS A 79 -1.00 -2.37 14.24
C LYS A 79 -0.03 -2.82 13.15
N GLU A 80 -0.20 -4.02 12.60
CA GLU A 80 0.65 -4.53 11.51
C GLU A 80 0.59 -3.63 10.26
N VAL A 81 -0.60 -3.24 9.83
CA VAL A 81 -0.79 -2.31 8.70
C VAL A 81 -0.13 -0.96 8.98
N LYS A 82 -0.24 -0.45 10.21
CA LYS A 82 0.40 0.80 10.62
C LYS A 82 1.92 0.69 10.57
N GLU A 83 2.52 -0.41 11.03
CA GLU A 83 3.96 -0.66 10.95
C GLU A 83 4.44 -0.74 9.50
N ILE A 84 3.74 -1.46 8.63
CA ILE A 84 4.02 -1.49 7.18
C ILE A 84 3.96 -0.08 6.60
N SER A 85 2.92 0.69 6.94
CA SER A 85 2.75 2.06 6.44
C SER A 85 3.87 3.00 6.91
N LEU A 86 4.38 2.81 8.12
CA LEU A 86 5.49 3.59 8.67
C LEU A 86 6.79 3.24 7.95
N GLN A 87 7.06 1.94 7.73
CA GLN A 87 8.22 1.48 6.97
C GLN A 87 8.22 2.05 5.54
N LEU A 88 7.07 2.04 4.87
CA LEU A 88 6.90 2.64 3.54
C LEU A 88 7.13 4.16 3.54
N LYS A 89 6.67 4.88 4.58
CA LYS A 89 6.84 6.34 4.67
C LYS A 89 8.26 6.76 5.02
N THR A 90 9.01 5.95 5.78
CA THR A 90 10.39 6.28 6.18
C THR A 90 11.42 6.11 5.07
N GLN A 91 11.07 5.43 3.97
CA GLN A 91 11.90 5.35 2.79
C GLN A 91 11.45 6.43 1.80
N GLU A 92 12.23 7.52 1.65
CA GLU A 92 11.96 8.58 0.67
C GLU A 92 11.83 8.06 -0.78
N PHE A 93 12.30 6.83 -1.03
CA PHE A 93 12.16 6.10 -2.29
C PHE A 93 11.82 4.63 -2.03
N PRO A 94 10.85 4.04 -2.74
CA PRO A 94 10.59 2.61 -2.64
C PRO A 94 11.86 1.82 -3.00
N ASN A 95 12.22 0.83 -2.18
CA ASN A 95 13.33 -0.07 -2.48
C ASN A 95 13.01 -1.05 -3.62
N GLN A 96 11.74 -1.28 -3.93
CA GLN A 96 11.33 -2.13 -5.05
C GLN A 96 9.96 -1.70 -5.54
N GLY A 97 9.67 -1.96 -6.80
CA GLY A 97 8.36 -1.69 -7.37
C GLY A 97 8.24 -2.18 -8.80
N ILE A 98 7.01 -2.13 -9.29
CA ILE A 98 6.66 -2.47 -10.67
C ILE A 98 5.93 -1.27 -11.27
N PHE A 99 6.36 -0.87 -12.45
CA PHE A 99 5.58 0.01 -13.31
C PHE A 99 4.82 -0.85 -14.30
N PHE A 100 3.54 -0.57 -14.49
CA PHE A 100 2.66 -1.25 -15.44
C PHE A 100 2.66 -0.52 -16.80
N ASP A 101 2.10 -1.18 -17.81
CA ASP A 101 1.97 -0.64 -19.16
C ASP A 101 1.28 0.74 -19.15
N GLY A 102 1.89 1.72 -19.81
CA GLY A 102 1.35 3.07 -19.94
C GLY A 102 1.74 4.04 -18.81
N GLN A 103 2.38 3.56 -17.73
CA GLN A 103 2.90 4.41 -16.64
C GLN A 103 4.24 5.10 -17.02
N ILE A 104 4.31 5.66 -18.23
CA ILE A 104 5.51 6.31 -18.79
C ILE A 104 5.92 7.51 -17.92
N PHE A 105 4.96 8.37 -17.58
CA PHE A 105 5.25 9.57 -16.81
C PHE A 105 5.67 9.26 -15.37
N ASP A 106 5.02 8.30 -14.72
CA ASP A 106 5.35 7.89 -13.35
C ASP A 106 6.76 7.31 -13.27
N ALA A 107 7.11 6.42 -14.20
CA ALA A 107 8.46 5.87 -14.34
C ALA A 107 9.50 6.97 -14.59
N TYR A 108 9.17 7.92 -15.47
CA TYR A 108 10.04 9.05 -15.78
C TYR A 108 10.27 9.98 -14.56
N VAL A 109 9.23 10.26 -13.77
CA VAL A 109 9.33 11.07 -12.55
C VAL A 109 10.16 10.34 -11.50
N PHE A 110 9.93 9.04 -11.31
CA PHE A 110 10.72 8.22 -10.38
C PHE A 110 12.21 8.26 -10.71
N ILE A 111 12.58 7.96 -11.95
CA ILE A 111 13.98 8.00 -12.41
C ILE A 111 14.53 9.43 -12.35
N SER A 112 13.74 10.45 -12.70
CA SER A 112 14.15 11.86 -12.58
C SER A 112 14.52 12.22 -11.14
N ASN A 113 13.74 11.75 -10.16
CA ASN A 113 13.99 12.04 -8.75
C ASN A 113 15.23 11.30 -8.23
N LEU A 114 15.48 10.07 -8.71
CA LEU A 114 16.73 9.36 -8.44
C LEU A 114 17.95 10.12 -9.00
N ILE A 115 17.88 10.56 -10.26
CA ILE A 115 18.97 11.33 -10.91
C ILE A 115 19.26 12.63 -10.16
N LYS A 116 18.21 13.37 -9.76
CA LYS A 116 18.34 14.63 -9.00
C LYS A 116 18.97 14.45 -7.62
N LYS A 117 18.85 13.26 -7.02
CA LYS A 117 19.43 12.94 -5.71
C LYS A 117 20.97 12.84 -5.76
N ALA A 118 21.52 12.49 -6.92
CA ALA A 118 22.96 12.31 -7.09
C ALA A 118 23.72 13.64 -6.95
N LYS A 119 24.70 13.68 -6.04
CA LYS A 119 25.51 14.88 -5.76
C LYS A 119 26.87 14.86 -6.42
N ASN A 120 27.48 13.67 -6.57
CA ASN A 120 28.87 13.50 -6.97
C ASN A 120 29.00 12.69 -8.25
N GLU A 121 28.36 11.52 -8.33
CA GLU A 121 28.47 10.66 -9.51
C GLU A 121 27.24 9.80 -9.75
N ILE A 122 26.98 9.54 -11.02
CA ILE A 122 26.00 8.59 -11.53
C ILE A 122 26.74 7.63 -12.46
N LYS A 123 26.63 6.32 -12.25
CA LYS A 123 27.04 5.32 -13.25
C LYS A 123 25.80 4.64 -13.80
N LEU A 124 25.62 4.70 -15.11
CA LEU A 124 24.54 4.01 -15.81
C LEU A 124 25.14 2.87 -16.63
N ILE A 125 24.65 1.66 -16.40
CA ILE A 125 24.90 0.50 -17.24
C ILE A 125 23.65 0.26 -18.07
N ASP A 126 23.70 0.53 -19.37
CA ASP A 126 22.60 0.29 -20.31
C ASP A 126 23.16 0.15 -21.73
N ASN A 127 22.66 -0.84 -22.46
CA ASN A 127 23.06 -1.12 -23.84
C ASN A 127 22.21 -0.39 -24.89
N TYR A 128 21.19 0.35 -24.45
CA TYR A 128 20.22 1.02 -25.33
C TYR A 128 20.14 2.54 -25.08
N ILE A 129 21.28 3.16 -24.80
CA ILE A 129 21.39 4.61 -24.54
C ILE A 129 21.18 5.41 -25.82
N ASP A 130 20.37 6.47 -25.72
CA ASP A 130 20.12 7.44 -26.79
C ASP A 130 19.99 8.88 -26.26
N GLU A 131 19.66 9.83 -27.13
CA GLU A 131 19.44 11.24 -26.79
C GLU A 131 18.45 11.45 -25.64
N SER A 132 17.37 10.64 -25.59
CA SER A 132 16.37 10.75 -24.53
C SER A 132 16.96 10.41 -23.16
N THR A 133 17.84 9.40 -23.13
CA THR A 133 18.56 8.98 -21.92
C THR A 133 19.52 10.07 -21.45
N LEU A 134 20.29 10.67 -22.38
CA LEU A 134 21.20 11.79 -22.07
C LEU A 134 20.44 13.01 -21.55
N THR A 135 19.31 13.34 -22.17
CA THR A 135 18.43 14.45 -21.75
C THR A 135 17.81 14.20 -20.38
N HIS A 136 17.53 12.95 -20.03
CA HIS A 136 17.04 12.61 -18.70
C HIS A 136 18.13 12.76 -17.65
N LEU A 137 19.34 12.26 -17.94
CA LEU A 137 20.50 12.34 -17.06
C LEU A 137 21.01 13.77 -16.88
N SER A 138 20.74 14.69 -17.81
CA SER A 138 21.10 16.10 -17.66
C SER A 138 20.37 16.80 -16.51
N LYS A 139 19.30 16.20 -15.96
CA LYS A 139 18.63 16.65 -14.73
C LYS A 139 19.46 16.41 -13.45
N LYS A 140 20.66 15.84 -13.57
CA LYS A 140 21.63 15.69 -12.48
C LYS A 140 21.97 17.03 -11.82
N SER A 141 22.52 16.98 -10.61
CA SER A 141 23.12 18.17 -10.02
C SER A 141 24.31 18.65 -10.86
N LYS A 142 24.55 19.98 -10.92
CA LYS A 142 25.55 20.59 -11.82
C LYS A 142 26.96 20.00 -11.68
N ASN A 143 27.32 19.49 -10.51
CA ASN A 143 28.65 18.96 -10.22
C ASN A 143 28.73 17.43 -10.32
N ALA A 144 27.61 16.75 -10.56
CA ALA A 144 27.60 15.29 -10.64
C ALA A 144 28.17 14.82 -11.98
N LYS A 145 29.11 13.88 -11.92
CA LYS A 145 29.68 13.21 -13.10
C LYS A 145 28.85 12.01 -13.52
N VAL A 146 28.60 11.86 -14.81
CA VAL A 146 27.86 10.72 -15.36
C VAL A 146 28.82 9.84 -16.14
N LEU A 147 28.94 8.58 -15.72
CA LEU A 147 29.65 7.55 -16.46
C LEU A 147 28.64 6.59 -17.10
N LEU A 148 28.60 6.57 -18.42
CA LEU A 148 27.79 5.69 -19.24
C LEU A 148 28.60 4.45 -19.60
N LEU A 149 28.05 3.28 -19.33
CA LEU A 149 28.65 1.98 -19.60
C LEU A 149 27.72 1.21 -20.54
N SER A 150 28.18 0.97 -21.76
CA SER A 150 27.44 0.26 -22.81
C SER A 150 28.33 -0.80 -23.43
N LYS A 151 27.75 -1.91 -23.90
CA LYS A 151 28.47 -2.99 -24.59
C LYS A 151 29.21 -2.52 -25.85
N SER A 152 28.64 -1.55 -26.55
CA SER A 152 29.20 -0.98 -27.77
C SER A 152 28.92 0.51 -27.80
N ILE A 153 29.86 1.29 -28.33
CA ILE A 153 29.67 2.72 -28.56
C ILE A 153 29.64 2.99 -30.07
N PRO A 154 28.44 3.05 -30.69
CA PRO A 154 28.32 3.52 -32.06
C PRO A 154 28.87 4.94 -32.21
N LYS A 155 29.38 5.28 -33.41
CA LYS A 155 29.87 6.63 -33.71
C LYS A 155 28.82 7.72 -33.44
N THR A 156 27.54 7.42 -33.67
CA THR A 156 26.42 8.32 -33.38
C THR A 156 26.33 8.64 -31.89
N LEU A 157 26.32 7.61 -31.04
CA LEU A 157 26.26 7.78 -29.58
C LEU A 157 27.46 8.56 -29.05
N ALA A 158 28.66 8.31 -29.58
CA ALA A 158 29.86 9.08 -29.21
C ALA A 158 29.71 10.59 -29.54
N LEU A 159 29.13 10.92 -30.71
CA LEU A 159 28.83 12.30 -31.09
C LEU A 159 27.75 12.92 -30.21
N ASP A 160 26.72 12.17 -29.85
CA ASP A 160 25.64 12.64 -28.98
C ASP A 160 26.15 12.94 -27.57
N VAL A 161 27.02 12.10 -27.00
CA VAL A 161 27.70 12.35 -25.73
C VAL A 161 28.59 13.59 -25.81
N LYS A 162 29.31 13.78 -26.93
CA LYS A 162 30.12 14.99 -27.14
C LYS A 162 29.25 16.26 -27.14
N LYS A 163 28.12 16.25 -27.86
CA LYS A 163 27.16 17.36 -27.85
C LYS A 163 26.54 17.59 -26.48
N ALA A 164 26.18 16.53 -25.77
CA ALA A 164 25.65 16.63 -24.41
C ALA A 164 26.67 17.27 -23.46
N ASN A 165 27.97 16.97 -23.61
CA ASN A 165 29.04 17.63 -22.86
C ASN A 165 29.18 19.12 -23.15
N GLU A 166 28.99 19.55 -24.40
CA GLU A 166 29.02 20.97 -24.76
C GLU A 166 27.90 21.76 -24.05
N GLN A 167 26.74 21.15 -23.82
CA GLN A 167 25.58 21.81 -23.20
C GLN A 167 25.51 21.62 -21.68
N PHE A 168 25.77 20.42 -21.18
CA PHE A 168 25.49 20.01 -19.80
C PHE A 168 26.75 19.64 -19.00
N GLY A 169 27.85 19.29 -19.69
CA GLY A 169 29.11 18.88 -19.07
C GLY A 169 29.06 17.57 -18.26
N ASP A 170 30.25 17.04 -17.99
CA ASP A 170 30.49 15.90 -17.09
C ASP A 170 29.82 14.56 -17.49
N PHE A 171 29.73 14.28 -18.79
CA PHE A 171 29.39 12.97 -19.32
C PHE A 171 30.65 12.25 -19.84
N GLU A 172 30.85 11.01 -19.42
CA GLU A 172 31.89 10.12 -19.90
C GLU A 172 31.22 8.81 -20.37
N ILE A 173 31.71 8.22 -21.47
CA ILE A 173 31.18 6.95 -21.98
C ILE A 173 32.32 5.95 -22.16
N LYS A 174 32.12 4.71 -21.70
CA LYS A 174 33.09 3.61 -21.80
C LYS A 174 32.42 2.31 -22.21
N GLU A 175 33.17 1.46 -22.89
CA GLU A 175 32.71 0.14 -23.27
C GLU A 175 32.75 -0.83 -22.09
N LEU A 176 31.68 -1.62 -21.93
CA LEU A 176 31.57 -2.68 -20.93
C LEU A 176 30.96 -3.93 -21.58
N SER A 177 31.80 -4.85 -22.00
CA SER A 177 31.41 -5.96 -22.88
C SER A 177 30.58 -7.07 -22.20
N ARG A 178 30.63 -7.20 -20.86
CA ARG A 178 30.06 -8.33 -20.11
C ARG A 178 28.80 -8.04 -19.30
N SER A 179 28.16 -6.87 -19.44
CA SER A 179 26.90 -6.59 -18.74
C SER A 179 25.69 -6.65 -19.69
N HIS A 180 24.74 -7.53 -19.37
CA HIS A 180 23.43 -7.60 -20.04
C HIS A 180 22.35 -6.83 -19.28
N ASP A 181 22.47 -6.80 -17.96
CA ASP A 181 21.50 -6.16 -17.07
C ASP A 181 21.74 -4.66 -16.97
N ARG A 182 20.68 -3.93 -16.60
CA ARG A 182 20.68 -2.48 -16.53
C ARG A 182 20.73 -2.02 -15.08
N PHE A 183 21.74 -1.23 -14.77
CA PHE A 183 21.99 -0.77 -13.41
C PHE A 183 22.19 0.73 -13.37
N LEU A 184 21.67 1.35 -12.32
CA LEU A 184 21.90 2.75 -12.00
C LEU A 184 22.57 2.83 -10.63
N ILE A 185 23.79 3.35 -10.59
CA ILE A 185 24.56 3.56 -9.37
C ILE A 185 24.60 5.05 -9.06
N ILE A 186 24.25 5.42 -7.83
CA ILE A 186 24.23 6.81 -7.36
C ILE A 186 25.22 6.97 -6.22
N ASP A 187 26.17 7.90 -6.39
CA ASP A 187 27.16 8.34 -5.39
C ASP A 187 27.97 7.20 -4.72
N ARG A 188 28.10 6.04 -5.38
CA ARG A 188 28.68 4.79 -4.83
C ARG A 188 28.00 4.31 -3.54
N LYS A 189 26.76 4.71 -3.31
CA LYS A 189 26.00 4.35 -2.11
C LYS A 189 24.75 3.56 -2.44
N GLU A 190 24.10 3.88 -3.56
CA GLU A 190 22.86 3.23 -3.96
C GLU A 190 23.05 2.53 -5.30
N LEU A 191 22.57 1.29 -5.39
CA LEU A 191 22.54 0.48 -6.60
C LEU A 191 21.09 0.14 -6.91
N TYR A 192 20.62 0.47 -8.10
CA TYR A 192 19.29 0.11 -8.58
C TYR A 192 19.42 -0.78 -9.82
N HIS A 193 18.72 -1.91 -9.81
CA HIS A 193 18.46 -2.72 -11.00
C HIS A 193 17.17 -2.23 -11.65
N ILE A 194 17.19 -2.01 -12.97
CA ILE A 194 16.05 -1.51 -13.73
C ILE A 194 15.75 -2.50 -14.86
N GLY A 195 14.56 -3.09 -14.84
CA GLY A 195 14.15 -4.08 -15.84
C GLY A 195 13.95 -3.54 -17.26
N ALA A 196 13.92 -2.21 -17.42
CA ALA A 196 13.76 -1.52 -18.70
C ALA A 196 14.91 -0.53 -18.95
N SER A 197 15.16 -0.22 -20.22
CA SER A 197 16.04 0.90 -20.56
C SER A 197 15.38 2.22 -20.17
N LEU A 198 16.18 3.21 -19.82
CA LEU A 198 15.67 4.57 -19.53
C LEU A 198 14.89 5.13 -20.72
N LYS A 199 15.29 4.80 -21.95
CA LYS A 199 14.59 5.14 -23.20
C LYS A 199 13.14 4.62 -23.28
N ASP A 200 12.88 3.44 -22.72
CA ASP A 200 11.62 2.71 -22.86
C ASP A 200 10.84 2.59 -21.54
N SER A 201 11.27 3.33 -20.51
CA SER A 201 10.68 3.29 -19.17
C SER A 201 9.18 3.57 -19.21
N GLY A 202 8.38 2.58 -18.81
CA GLY A 202 6.92 2.64 -18.70
C GLY A 202 6.14 2.39 -20.00
N LYS A 203 6.82 2.15 -21.14
CA LYS A 203 6.14 1.72 -22.40
C LYS A 203 5.62 0.29 -22.29
N ARG A 204 6.32 -0.54 -21.52
CA ARG A 204 5.95 -1.89 -21.11
C ARG A 204 6.23 -2.05 -19.63
N TRP A 205 5.54 -2.99 -18.99
CA TRP A 205 5.73 -3.30 -17.58
C TRP A 205 7.18 -3.67 -17.27
N PHE A 206 7.72 -3.12 -16.19
CA PHE A 206 9.07 -3.43 -15.73
C PHE A 206 9.18 -3.29 -14.21
N ALA A 207 10.04 -4.10 -13.63
CA ALA A 207 10.37 -4.03 -12.21
C ALA A 207 11.63 -3.19 -12.01
N PHE A 208 11.73 -2.53 -10.85
CA PHE A 208 12.98 -1.97 -10.34
C PHE A 208 13.23 -2.47 -8.92
N SER A 209 14.49 -2.56 -8.54
CA SER A 209 14.88 -2.99 -7.19
C SER A 209 16.19 -2.32 -6.79
N LYS A 210 16.22 -1.75 -5.58
CA LYS A 210 17.41 -1.28 -4.90
C LYS A 210 18.12 -2.49 -4.31
N LEU A 211 19.38 -2.67 -4.69
CA LEU A 211 20.21 -3.78 -4.27
C LEU A 211 21.10 -3.38 -3.09
N ASP A 212 21.51 -4.38 -2.32
CA ASP A 212 22.32 -4.19 -1.12
C ASP A 212 23.74 -3.66 -1.41
N GLY A 213 24.30 -2.94 -0.44
CA GLY A 213 25.64 -2.32 -0.56
C GLY A 213 26.78 -3.31 -0.80
N ASN A 214 26.68 -4.55 -0.31
CA ASN A 214 27.70 -5.59 -0.56
C ASN A 214 27.80 -5.93 -2.05
N ILE A 215 26.66 -6.00 -2.75
CA ILE A 215 26.61 -6.25 -4.19
C ILE A 215 27.24 -5.09 -4.95
N LEU A 216 26.99 -3.85 -4.50
CA LEU A 216 27.58 -2.65 -5.09
C LEU A 216 29.11 -2.67 -5.05
N GLU A 217 29.72 -3.02 -3.92
CA GLU A 217 31.19 -3.12 -3.81
C GLU A 217 31.76 -4.19 -4.75
N MET A 218 31.11 -5.35 -4.84
CA MET A 218 31.50 -6.41 -5.78
C MET A 218 31.40 -5.94 -7.23
N MET A 219 30.31 -5.27 -7.62
CA MET A 219 30.12 -4.73 -8.96
C MET A 219 31.15 -3.64 -9.28
N LEU A 220 31.39 -2.69 -8.38
CA LEU A 220 32.38 -1.63 -8.59
C LEU A 220 33.79 -2.21 -8.78
N LYS A 221 34.14 -3.28 -8.05
CA LYS A 221 35.40 -3.99 -8.23
C LYS A 221 35.50 -4.66 -9.60
N GLN A 222 34.42 -5.27 -10.08
CA GLN A 222 34.38 -5.91 -11.40
C GLN A 222 34.44 -4.88 -12.54
N ILE A 223 33.68 -3.80 -12.45
CA ILE A 223 33.70 -2.70 -13.43
C ILE A 223 35.10 -2.10 -13.52
N LYS A 224 35.78 -1.87 -12.38
CA LYS A 224 37.16 -1.38 -12.39
C LYS A 224 38.12 -2.31 -13.12
N LYS A 225 37.95 -3.64 -13.01
CA LYS A 225 38.80 -4.61 -13.72
C LYS A 225 38.59 -4.61 -15.23
N GLU A 226 37.35 -4.40 -15.69
CA GLU A 226 37.01 -4.44 -17.11
C GLU A 226 37.23 -3.10 -17.83
N VAL A 227 37.12 -1.99 -17.09
CA VAL A 227 37.23 -0.63 -17.62
C VAL A 227 38.64 -0.03 -17.46
N ALA A 228 39.49 -0.62 -16.62
CA ALA A 228 40.91 -0.24 -16.53
C ALA A 228 41.74 -1.03 -17.55
N ILE A 229 41.91 -0.43 -18.74
CA ILE A 229 43.10 -0.54 -19.59
C ILE A 229 43.56 0.89 -19.87
#